data_AF-A0A9X3UIW6-F1
#
_entry.id   AF-A0A9X3UIW6-F1
#
_cell.length_a   1.000
_cell.length_b   1.000
_cell.length_c   1.000
_cell.angle_alpha   90.00
_cell.angle_beta   90.00
_cell.angle_gamma   90.00
#
_symmetry.space_group_name_H-M   'P 1'
#
loop_
_entity.id
_entity.type
_entity.pdbx_description
1 polymer ?
#
loop_
_entity_poly.entity_id
_entity_poly.type
_entity_poly.pdbx_seq_one_letter_code
_entity_poly.pdbx_strand_id
1 'polypeptide(L)'
;MSLRLAIVADIHHGAPSHTKRGDAALGLMAEFSSFVKDAKPDLVIDLGDRISDVDHETDRHLQAEVAEAFKAIDVPIQHICGNHDRDHLSVAENEAFLGQELASRTIDINGWRIAFWRADSKIERKGDQPGFKLPEADLLWLSHMAQTADRPTLVVSHVPVSDHAQTGNYYFERNKRFSTYPEAARSRAALAQTRQPMVCLAGHVHWNTVTSVDGITHLTQQSLTESFTTQGEPAGAYGLMELSDTVFWQVFGKDPFEVRFTPQNHRWTPPLGPFFQEG
;
A
#
# COMPACT_ATOMS: atom_id res chain seq x y z
N MET A 1 -20.03 8.90 12.52
CA MET A 1 -18.69 8.97 13.16
C MET A 1 -17.67 8.76 12.05
N SER A 2 -16.57 9.50 12.03
CA SER A 2 -15.48 9.28 11.07
C SER A 2 -14.44 8.33 11.66
N LEU A 3 -13.87 7.47 10.83
CA LEU A 3 -12.73 6.61 11.14
C LEU A 3 -11.45 7.31 10.66
N ARG A 4 -10.46 7.48 11.53
CA ARG A 4 -9.22 8.20 11.21
C ARG A 4 -8.04 7.22 11.20
N LEU A 5 -7.33 7.17 10.09
CA LEU A 5 -6.23 6.25 9.84
C LEU A 5 -4.96 7.05 9.56
N ALA A 6 -3.90 6.83 10.34
CA ALA A 6 -2.57 7.31 9.97
C ALA A 6 -1.86 6.24 9.14
N ILE A 7 -1.10 6.66 8.12
CA ILE A 7 -0.56 5.75 7.12
C ILE A 7 0.92 6.06 6.90
N VAL A 8 1.77 5.04 6.93
CA VAL A 8 3.18 5.13 6.51
C VAL A 8 3.46 4.04 5.48
N ALA A 9 4.37 4.30 4.55
CA ALA A 9 4.71 3.38 3.46
C ALA A 9 6.19 3.51 3.12
N ASP A 10 6.80 2.41 2.68
CA ASP A 10 8.08 2.42 1.98
C ASP A 10 9.15 3.18 2.78
N ILE A 11 9.39 2.71 4.00
CA ILE A 11 10.35 3.29 4.95
C ILE A 11 11.78 3.07 4.45
N HIS A 12 12.06 1.93 3.82
CA HIS A 12 13.34 1.55 3.21
C HIS A 12 14.57 1.79 4.11
N HIS A 13 14.44 1.57 5.42
CA HIS A 13 15.53 1.71 6.38
C HIS A 13 16.76 0.87 5.98
N GLY A 14 17.94 1.48 6.04
CA GLY A 14 19.18 0.85 5.62
C GLY A 14 20.10 1.82 4.87
N ALA A 15 21.12 1.29 4.20
CA ALA A 15 22.02 2.10 3.39
C ALA A 15 21.25 2.76 2.22
N PRO A 16 21.52 4.04 1.91
CA PRO A 16 20.90 4.70 0.76
C PRO A 16 21.13 3.92 -0.53
N SER A 17 20.07 3.76 -1.33
CA SER A 17 20.11 3.03 -2.58
C SER A 17 19.28 3.76 -3.64
N HIS A 18 19.91 4.06 -4.78
CA HIS A 18 19.30 4.86 -5.85
C HIS A 18 18.78 6.20 -5.29
N THR A 19 17.47 6.41 -5.27
CA THR A 19 16.81 7.61 -4.75
C THR A 19 16.15 7.38 -3.40
N LYS A 20 16.30 6.21 -2.78
CA LYS A 20 15.80 5.90 -1.43
C LYS A 20 16.79 6.38 -0.38
N ARG A 21 16.36 7.27 0.51
CA ARG A 21 17.13 7.82 1.62
C ARG A 21 16.90 7.02 2.91
N GLY A 22 17.26 5.73 2.86
CA GLY A 22 17.14 4.81 4.00
C GLY A 22 17.90 5.28 5.24
N ASP A 23 18.91 6.13 5.08
CA ASP A 23 19.68 6.77 6.14
C ASP A 23 18.84 7.71 7.02
N ALA A 24 17.75 8.27 6.48
CA ALA A 24 16.84 9.17 7.20
C ALA A 24 15.65 8.43 7.88
N ALA A 25 15.48 7.14 7.59
CA ALA A 25 14.26 6.39 7.91
C ALA A 25 13.86 6.44 9.39
N LEU A 26 14.77 6.13 10.32
CA LEU A 26 14.46 6.10 11.75
C LEU A 26 14.14 7.49 12.32
N GLY A 27 14.81 8.53 11.82
CA GLY A 27 14.50 9.92 12.19
C GLY A 27 13.08 10.30 11.77
N LEU A 28 12.72 9.98 10.53
CA LEU A 28 11.38 10.22 9.99
C LEU A 28 10.30 9.36 10.67
N MET A 29 10.64 8.15 11.14
CA MET A 29 9.75 7.34 11.96
C MET A 29 9.47 7.97 13.33
N ALA A 30 10.44 8.67 13.92
CA ALA A 30 10.23 9.43 15.15
C ALA A 30 9.31 10.65 14.92
N GLU A 31 9.44 11.32 13.77
CA GLU A 31 8.52 12.37 13.34
C GLU A 31 7.11 11.83 13.12
N PHE A 32 6.97 10.69 12.42
CA PHE A 32 5.69 10.03 12.23
C PHE A 32 5.04 9.62 13.55
N SER A 33 5.81 9.08 14.50
CA SER A 33 5.31 8.73 15.84
C SER A 33 4.79 9.97 16.60
N SER A 34 5.51 11.10 16.50
CA SER A 34 5.08 12.38 17.07
C SER A 34 3.79 12.87 16.41
N PHE A 35 3.71 12.79 15.08
CA PHE A 35 2.50 13.08 14.32
C PHE A 35 1.31 12.23 14.78
N VAL A 36 1.49 10.91 14.94
CA VAL A 36 0.42 10.01 15.38
C VAL A 36 -0.10 10.37 16.77
N LYS A 37 0.80 10.75 17.69
CA LYS A 37 0.44 11.20 19.04
C LYS A 37 -0.46 12.44 19.02
N ASP A 38 -0.18 13.38 18.13
CA ASP A 38 -0.94 14.63 17.99
C ASP A 38 -2.23 14.41 17.21
N ALA A 39 -2.16 13.67 16.10
CA ALA A 39 -3.28 13.39 15.22
C ALA A 39 -4.32 12.49 15.88
N LYS A 40 -3.94 11.60 16.80
CA LYS A 40 -4.82 10.64 17.49
C LYS A 40 -5.74 9.87 16.52
N PRO A 41 -5.16 9.12 15.58
CA PRO A 41 -5.94 8.25 14.70
C PRO A 41 -6.51 7.06 15.50
N ASP A 42 -7.54 6.41 14.96
CA ASP A 42 -8.07 5.16 15.51
C ASP A 42 -7.12 3.97 15.22
N LEU A 43 -6.35 4.06 14.13
CA LEU A 43 -5.46 3.00 13.67
C LEU A 43 -4.27 3.57 12.87
N VAL A 44 -3.11 2.92 12.96
CA VAL A 44 -1.98 3.11 12.03
C VAL A 44 -1.91 1.96 11.03
N ILE A 45 -1.65 2.29 9.77
CA ILE A 45 -1.40 1.34 8.68
C ILE A 45 0.03 1.51 8.21
N ASP A 46 0.79 0.42 8.28
CA ASP A 46 2.12 0.29 7.68
C ASP A 46 1.97 -0.51 6.37
N LEU A 47 2.19 0.17 5.23
CA LEU A 47 2.01 -0.38 3.89
C LEU A 47 3.21 -1.23 3.41
N GLY A 48 4.22 -1.46 4.25
CA GLY A 48 5.35 -2.34 3.95
C GLY A 48 6.53 -1.64 3.32
N ASP A 49 7.50 -2.46 2.88
CA ASP A 49 8.80 -2.02 2.39
C ASP A 49 9.56 -1.23 3.45
N ARG A 50 9.75 -1.88 4.60
CA ARG A 50 10.33 -1.27 5.80
C ARG A 50 11.82 -1.06 5.68
N ILE A 51 12.50 -1.95 4.97
CA ILE A 51 13.95 -2.03 4.89
C ILE A 51 14.42 -1.96 3.44
N SER A 52 15.68 -1.55 3.24
CA SER A 52 16.39 -1.77 1.98
C SER A 52 17.08 -3.13 2.05
N ASP A 53 16.55 -4.13 1.34
CA ASP A 53 17.03 -5.51 1.34
C ASP A 53 18.48 -5.65 0.85
N VAL A 54 19.26 -6.52 1.50
CA VAL A 54 20.66 -6.80 1.17
C VAL A 54 20.96 -8.30 1.24
N ASP A 55 20.75 -8.89 2.41
CA ASP A 55 20.92 -10.31 2.68
C ASP A 55 20.18 -10.69 3.97
N HIS A 56 20.06 -11.99 4.24
CA HIS A 56 19.25 -12.48 5.36
C HIS A 56 19.71 -11.96 6.72
N GLU A 57 21.01 -11.85 6.97
CA GLU A 57 21.54 -11.42 8.27
C GLU A 57 21.32 -9.92 8.48
N THR A 58 21.64 -9.12 7.47
CA THR A 58 21.46 -7.67 7.48
C THR A 58 19.99 -7.29 7.59
N ASP A 59 19.13 -7.93 6.79
CA ASP A 59 17.70 -7.64 6.76
C ASP A 59 17.03 -7.93 8.10
N ARG A 60 17.46 -8.99 8.81
CA ARG A 60 16.97 -9.29 10.16
C ARG A 60 17.31 -8.17 11.15
N HIS A 61 18.50 -7.58 11.05
CA HIS A 61 18.90 -6.46 11.90
C HIS A 61 18.08 -5.21 11.57
N LEU A 62 17.99 -4.83 10.29
CA LEU A 62 17.23 -3.66 9.85
C LEU A 62 15.74 -3.78 10.22
N GLN A 63 15.16 -4.97 10.03
CA GLN A 63 13.75 -5.22 10.37
C GLN A 63 13.50 -5.11 11.88
N ALA A 64 14.45 -5.57 12.71
CA ALA A 64 14.35 -5.42 14.16
C ALA A 64 14.42 -3.95 14.60
N GLU A 65 15.25 -3.13 13.97
CA GLU A 65 15.35 -1.69 14.25
C GLU A 65 14.07 -0.95 13.88
N VAL A 66 13.47 -1.25 12.72
CA VAL A 66 12.17 -0.66 12.33
C VAL A 66 11.05 -1.14 13.26
N ALA A 67 11.04 -2.42 13.63
CA ALA A 67 10.07 -2.95 14.59
C ALA A 67 10.18 -2.28 15.97
N GLU A 68 11.40 -1.96 16.42
CA GLU A 68 11.63 -1.17 17.64
C GLU A 68 11.08 0.26 17.50
N ALA A 69 11.31 0.91 16.36
CA ALA A 69 10.79 2.26 16.11
C ALA A 69 9.25 2.32 16.18
N PHE A 70 8.55 1.28 15.72
CA PHE A 70 7.09 1.19 15.83
C PHE A 70 6.58 1.12 17.27
N LYS A 71 7.39 0.71 18.26
CA LYS A 71 6.97 0.65 19.67
C LYS A 71 6.67 2.01 20.29
N ALA A 72 7.11 3.10 19.65
CA ALA A 72 6.79 4.47 20.07
C ALA A 72 5.35 4.90 19.72
N ILE A 73 4.62 4.08 18.97
CA ILE A 73 3.24 4.34 18.54
C ILE A 73 2.26 3.63 19.48
N ASP A 74 1.47 4.42 20.21
CA ASP A 74 0.54 3.92 21.25
C ASP A 74 -0.85 3.51 20.71
N VAL A 75 -1.08 3.62 19.40
CA VAL A 75 -2.33 3.21 18.75
C VAL A 75 -2.14 1.87 18.02
N PRO A 76 -3.20 1.07 17.81
CA PRO A 76 -3.05 -0.21 17.12
C PRO A 76 -2.48 -0.02 15.71
N ILE A 77 -1.56 -0.91 15.33
CA ILE A 77 -0.87 -0.89 14.04
C ILE A 77 -1.27 -2.13 13.24
N GLN A 78 -1.52 -1.97 11.94
CA GLN A 78 -1.67 -3.09 11.00
C GLN A 78 -0.59 -3.00 9.94
N HIS A 79 0.22 -4.06 9.87
CA HIS A 79 1.38 -4.14 8.98
C HIS A 79 1.03 -4.93 7.72
N ILE A 80 1.65 -4.58 6.60
CA ILE A 80 1.62 -5.36 5.35
C ILE A 80 3.06 -5.54 4.89
N CYS A 81 3.47 -6.74 4.49
CA CYS A 81 4.80 -6.91 3.89
C CYS A 81 4.82 -6.36 2.47
N GLY A 82 5.83 -5.55 2.17
CA GLY A 82 6.24 -5.21 0.82
C GLY A 82 7.27 -6.16 0.24
N ASN A 83 7.68 -5.93 -1.01
CA ASN A 83 8.63 -6.83 -1.67
C ASN A 83 10.02 -6.83 -1.02
N HIS A 84 10.48 -5.68 -0.52
CA HIS A 84 11.77 -5.57 0.16
C HIS A 84 11.77 -6.34 1.49
N ASP A 85 10.62 -6.42 2.16
CA ASP A 85 10.48 -7.22 3.38
C ASP A 85 10.52 -8.74 3.13
N ARG A 86 10.44 -9.16 1.86
CA ARG A 86 10.20 -10.55 1.43
C ARG A 86 11.29 -11.13 0.55
N ASP A 87 12.30 -10.33 0.19
CA ASP A 87 13.38 -10.81 -0.67
C ASP A 87 14.22 -11.86 0.05
N HIS A 88 14.71 -11.49 1.24
CA HIS A 88 15.52 -12.38 2.08
C HIS A 88 14.77 -12.91 3.31
N LEU A 89 13.68 -12.27 3.76
CA LEU A 89 12.91 -12.73 4.93
C LEU A 89 11.62 -13.45 4.55
N SER A 90 11.22 -14.41 5.38
CA SER A 90 9.91 -15.06 5.31
C SER A 90 8.81 -14.21 5.95
N VAL A 91 7.54 -14.55 5.67
CA VAL A 91 6.39 -13.95 6.40
C VAL A 91 6.51 -14.22 7.89
N ALA A 92 6.81 -15.46 8.28
CA ALA A 92 6.93 -15.87 9.68
C ALA A 92 8.00 -15.08 10.46
N GLU A 93 9.10 -14.71 9.80
CA GLU A 93 10.11 -13.85 10.42
C GLU A 93 9.60 -12.42 10.62
N ASN A 94 8.94 -11.85 9.61
CA ASN A 94 8.29 -10.55 9.74
C ASN A 94 7.23 -10.55 10.86
N GLU A 95 6.41 -11.60 10.95
CA GLU A 95 5.43 -11.80 12.03
C GLU A 95 6.11 -11.81 13.40
N ALA A 96 7.25 -12.48 13.53
CA ALA A 96 8.01 -12.55 14.78
C ALA A 96 8.57 -11.19 15.21
N PHE A 97 9.11 -10.40 14.26
CA PHE A 97 9.60 -9.05 14.56
C PHE A 97 8.48 -8.08 14.92
N LEU A 98 7.34 -8.15 14.21
CA LEU A 98 6.22 -7.22 14.36
C LEU A 98 5.22 -7.65 15.43
N GLY A 99 5.33 -8.87 15.96
CA GLY A 99 4.41 -9.42 16.95
C GLY A 99 2.97 -9.55 16.45
N GLN A 100 2.79 -9.76 15.14
CA GLN A 100 1.47 -9.74 14.48
C GLN A 100 1.41 -10.79 13.37
N GLU A 101 0.33 -11.56 13.31
CA GLU A 101 0.02 -12.44 12.18
C GLU A 101 -0.23 -11.61 10.92
N LEU A 102 0.41 -12.00 9.81
CA LEU A 102 0.41 -11.30 8.53
C LEU A 102 -0.39 -12.04 7.44
N ALA A 103 -1.29 -12.94 7.84
CA ALA A 103 -2.34 -13.44 6.95
C ALA A 103 -3.34 -12.34 6.58
N SER A 104 -3.97 -12.46 5.41
CA SER A 104 -5.03 -11.56 4.96
C SER A 104 -6.23 -11.62 5.91
N ARG A 105 -6.74 -10.46 6.33
CA ARG A 105 -7.83 -10.37 7.31
C ARG A 105 -8.67 -9.12 7.11
N THR A 106 -9.84 -9.11 7.74
CA THR A 106 -10.69 -7.92 7.84
C THR A 106 -10.84 -7.49 9.29
N ILE A 107 -11.06 -6.19 9.51
CA ILE A 107 -11.56 -5.64 10.76
C ILE A 107 -12.65 -4.63 10.44
N ASP A 108 -13.62 -4.48 11.35
CA ASP A 108 -14.70 -3.52 11.21
C ASP A 108 -14.57 -2.45 12.30
N ILE A 109 -14.49 -1.18 11.91
CA ILE A 109 -14.34 -0.03 12.83
C ILE A 109 -15.22 1.11 12.33
N ASN A 110 -16.00 1.73 13.22
CA ASN A 110 -16.82 2.93 12.93
C ASN A 110 -17.68 2.82 11.64
N GLY A 111 -18.23 1.63 11.36
CA GLY A 111 -19.10 1.38 10.20
C GLY A 111 -18.37 1.03 8.89
N TRP A 112 -17.05 1.12 8.87
CA TRP A 112 -16.20 0.71 7.75
C TRP A 112 -15.61 -0.67 7.98
N ARG A 113 -15.43 -1.42 6.89
CA ARG A 113 -14.56 -2.59 6.85
C ARG A 113 -13.19 -2.16 6.33
N ILE A 114 -12.13 -2.58 7.02
CA ILE A 114 -10.76 -2.51 6.50
C ILE A 114 -10.33 -3.93 6.17
N ALA A 115 -10.06 -4.18 4.89
CA ALA A 115 -9.56 -5.44 4.39
C ALA A 115 -8.05 -5.33 4.15
N PHE A 116 -7.25 -5.92 5.02
CA PHE A 116 -5.81 -6.05 4.83
C PHE A 116 -5.56 -7.22 3.88
N TRP A 117 -5.47 -6.91 2.60
CA TRP A 117 -5.14 -7.87 1.56
C TRP A 117 -3.62 -8.01 1.45
N ARG A 118 -3.09 -8.90 2.27
CA ARG A 118 -1.67 -9.22 2.38
C ARG A 118 -1.29 -10.31 1.37
N ALA A 119 -1.61 -10.05 0.12
CA ALA A 119 -1.19 -10.91 -0.99
C ALA A 119 0.33 -11.03 -1.03
N ASP A 120 0.85 -12.15 -1.53
CA ASP A 120 2.29 -12.32 -1.61
C ASP A 120 2.92 -11.20 -2.45
N SER A 121 3.83 -10.46 -1.82
CA SER A 121 4.54 -9.33 -2.41
C SER A 121 5.96 -9.70 -2.83
N LYS A 122 6.34 -10.98 -2.76
CA LYS A 122 7.67 -11.37 -3.23
C LYS A 122 7.82 -11.16 -4.74
N ILE A 123 8.90 -10.48 -5.14
CA ILE A 123 9.30 -10.38 -6.54
C ILE A 123 10.23 -11.54 -6.87
N GLU A 124 9.85 -12.37 -7.83
CA GLU A 124 10.77 -13.36 -8.39
C GLU A 124 11.77 -12.67 -9.32
N ARG A 125 13.03 -12.60 -8.89
CA ARG A 125 14.13 -11.96 -9.64
C ARG A 125 14.74 -12.87 -10.72
N LYS A 126 14.48 -14.18 -10.67
CA LYS A 126 15.05 -15.20 -11.57
C LYS A 126 13.95 -16.01 -12.26
N GLY A 127 14.24 -16.54 -13.45
CA GLY A 127 13.32 -17.38 -14.23
C GLY A 127 12.77 -16.70 -15.49
N ASP A 128 11.91 -17.42 -16.21
CA ASP A 128 11.41 -16.99 -17.53
C ASP A 128 10.43 -15.81 -17.48
N GLN A 129 9.79 -15.59 -16.33
CA GLN A 129 8.86 -14.49 -16.10
C GLN A 129 9.15 -13.82 -14.74
N PRO A 130 10.21 -12.98 -14.64
CA PRO A 130 10.53 -12.29 -13.41
C PRO A 130 9.46 -11.23 -13.08
N GLY A 131 9.19 -11.00 -11.80
CA GLY A 131 8.16 -10.07 -11.36
C GLY A 131 7.35 -10.62 -10.20
N PHE A 132 6.25 -9.93 -9.89
CA PHE A 132 5.27 -10.46 -8.96
C PHE A 132 4.54 -11.65 -9.57
N LYS A 133 4.10 -12.55 -8.70
CA LYS A 133 3.11 -13.58 -9.02
C LYS A 133 2.03 -13.51 -7.97
N LEU A 134 0.78 -13.26 -8.37
CA LEU A 134 -0.33 -13.28 -7.43
C LEU A 134 -0.76 -14.74 -7.19
N PRO A 135 -0.62 -15.30 -5.97
CA PRO A 135 -1.13 -16.63 -5.69
C PRO A 135 -2.65 -16.69 -5.87
N GLU A 136 -3.14 -17.79 -6.44
CA GLU A 136 -4.58 -17.95 -6.67
C GLU A 136 -5.39 -17.88 -5.36
N ALA A 137 -4.82 -18.37 -4.25
CA ALA A 137 -5.45 -18.27 -2.93
C ALA A 137 -5.68 -16.81 -2.49
N ASP A 138 -4.72 -15.92 -2.76
CA ASP A 138 -4.84 -14.50 -2.41
C ASP A 138 -5.88 -13.79 -3.27
N LEU A 139 -5.98 -14.15 -4.56
CA LEU A 139 -7.02 -13.65 -5.45
C LEU A 139 -8.42 -14.16 -5.04
N LEU A 140 -8.54 -15.44 -4.69
CA LEU A 140 -9.80 -16.02 -4.24
C LEU A 140 -10.25 -15.41 -2.91
N TRP A 141 -9.32 -15.13 -2.00
CA TRP A 141 -9.61 -14.39 -0.77
C TRP A 141 -10.18 -13.00 -1.07
N LEU A 142 -9.55 -12.27 -2.00
CA LEU A 142 -10.01 -10.93 -2.41
C LEU A 142 -11.41 -10.98 -3.01
N SER A 143 -11.64 -11.94 -3.91
CA SER A 143 -12.94 -12.17 -4.54
C SER A 143 -14.03 -12.48 -3.51
N HIS A 144 -13.75 -13.39 -2.58
CA HIS A 144 -14.70 -13.73 -1.51
C HIS A 144 -14.99 -12.52 -0.60
N MET A 145 -13.95 -11.77 -0.21
CA MET A 145 -14.11 -10.54 0.59
C MET A 145 -15.00 -9.52 -0.12
N ALA A 146 -14.78 -9.29 -1.43
CA ALA A 146 -15.57 -8.35 -2.22
C ALA A 146 -17.03 -8.80 -2.37
N GLN A 147 -17.28 -10.09 -2.63
CA GLN A 147 -18.64 -10.65 -2.76
C GLN A 147 -19.44 -10.58 -1.45
N THR A 148 -18.76 -10.72 -0.31
CA THR A 148 -19.39 -10.76 1.03
C THR A 148 -19.37 -9.42 1.74
N ALA A 149 -18.90 -8.36 1.08
CA ALA A 149 -18.90 -7.01 1.62
C ALA A 149 -20.35 -6.52 1.84
N ASP A 150 -20.65 -6.13 3.08
CA ASP A 150 -21.96 -5.66 3.55
C ASP A 150 -21.95 -4.19 3.99
N ARG A 151 -20.80 -3.53 3.90
CA ARG A 151 -20.57 -2.13 4.29
C ARG A 151 -19.44 -1.49 3.46
N PRO A 152 -19.28 -0.15 3.51
CA PRO A 152 -18.15 0.53 2.88
C PRO A 152 -16.81 -0.11 3.28
N THR A 153 -15.96 -0.37 2.28
CA THR A 153 -14.73 -1.15 2.49
C THR A 153 -13.50 -0.39 1.98
N LEU A 154 -12.48 -0.25 2.84
CA LEU A 154 -11.13 0.09 2.44
C LEU A 154 -10.33 -1.19 2.25
N VAL A 155 -9.85 -1.45 1.05
CA VAL A 155 -8.89 -2.53 0.76
C VAL A 155 -7.49 -1.95 0.84
N VAL A 156 -6.62 -2.60 1.61
CA VAL A 156 -5.24 -2.17 1.84
C VAL A 156 -4.32 -3.27 1.35
N SER A 157 -3.37 -2.91 0.48
CA SER A 157 -2.34 -3.83 -0.03
C SER A 157 -1.00 -3.11 -0.11
N HIS A 158 0.10 -3.83 -0.28
CA HIS A 158 1.37 -3.18 -0.62
C HIS A 158 1.40 -2.82 -2.10
N VAL A 159 1.17 -3.82 -2.96
CA VAL A 159 1.21 -3.67 -4.43
C VAL A 159 -0.15 -3.13 -4.93
N PRO A 160 -0.17 -2.05 -5.73
CA PRO A 160 -1.41 -1.53 -6.31
C PRO A 160 -1.90 -2.40 -7.46
N VAL A 161 -3.23 -2.46 -7.65
CA VAL A 161 -3.87 -3.22 -8.74
C VAL A 161 -4.63 -2.35 -9.74
N SER A 162 -4.55 -1.02 -9.62
CA SER A 162 -5.23 -0.10 -10.53
C SER A 162 -4.66 -0.12 -11.95
N ASP A 163 -3.41 -0.56 -12.13
CA ASP A 163 -2.66 -0.43 -13.39
C ASP A 163 -2.58 1.02 -13.90
N HIS A 164 -2.52 1.98 -12.96
CA HIS A 164 -2.36 3.39 -13.28
C HIS A 164 -1.06 3.67 -14.04
N ALA A 165 -1.07 4.71 -14.87
CA ALA A 165 0.08 5.07 -15.70
C ALA A 165 1.31 5.40 -14.84
N GLN A 166 2.47 4.90 -15.28
CA GLN A 166 3.76 5.10 -14.62
C GLN A 166 4.64 6.13 -15.34
N THR A 167 4.07 6.93 -16.23
CA THR A 167 4.79 7.98 -16.96
C THR A 167 5.36 8.99 -15.97
N GLY A 168 6.68 9.22 -16.02
CA GLY A 168 7.42 10.06 -15.10
C GLY A 168 7.86 9.38 -13.79
N ASN A 169 7.39 8.16 -13.50
CA ASN A 169 7.82 7.46 -12.29
C ASN A 169 9.24 6.92 -12.49
N TYR A 170 10.13 7.24 -11.55
CA TYR A 170 11.55 6.89 -11.61
C TYR A 170 11.81 5.39 -11.75
N TYR A 171 11.09 4.56 -10.98
CA TYR A 171 11.27 3.11 -11.01
C TYR A 171 10.49 2.48 -12.14
N PHE A 172 9.26 2.91 -12.36
CA PHE A 172 8.27 2.11 -13.07
C PHE A 172 7.94 2.58 -14.48
N GLU A 173 8.36 3.78 -14.93
CA GLU A 173 8.13 4.21 -16.32
C GLU A 173 8.69 3.17 -17.32
N ARG A 174 9.91 2.70 -17.06
CA ARG A 174 10.61 1.72 -17.90
C ARG A 174 10.46 0.28 -17.40
N ASN A 175 9.81 0.09 -16.25
CA ASN A 175 9.69 -1.20 -15.58
C ASN A 175 8.25 -1.48 -15.13
N LYS A 176 7.25 -1.06 -15.92
CA LYS A 176 5.82 -1.10 -15.55
C LYS A 176 5.36 -2.47 -15.02
N ARG A 177 5.90 -3.57 -15.56
CA ARG A 177 5.59 -4.94 -15.09
C ARG A 177 5.91 -5.22 -13.61
N PHE A 178 6.74 -4.39 -12.99
CA PHE A 178 7.07 -4.47 -11.57
C PHE A 178 6.30 -3.46 -10.72
N SER A 179 5.40 -2.65 -11.29
CA SER A 179 4.58 -1.70 -10.51
C SER A 179 3.27 -2.32 -10.04
N THR A 180 2.94 -3.53 -10.50
CA THR A 180 1.67 -4.21 -10.23
C THR A 180 1.80 -5.71 -10.51
N TYR A 181 0.82 -6.50 -10.07
CA TYR A 181 0.71 -7.92 -10.43
C TYR A 181 0.38 -8.09 -11.92
N PRO A 182 0.96 -9.07 -12.63
CA PRO A 182 0.48 -9.48 -13.95
C PRO A 182 -1.02 -9.81 -13.96
N GLU A 183 -1.53 -10.35 -12.85
CA GLU A 183 -2.94 -10.68 -12.64
C GLU A 183 -3.80 -9.50 -12.14
N ALA A 184 -3.30 -8.25 -12.18
CA ALA A 184 -4.03 -7.08 -11.66
C ALA A 184 -5.42 -6.92 -12.29
N ALA A 185 -5.60 -7.28 -13.57
CA ALA A 185 -6.92 -7.29 -14.21
C ALA A 185 -7.91 -8.24 -13.52
N ARG A 186 -7.45 -9.43 -13.10
CA ARG A 186 -8.28 -10.40 -12.33
C ARG A 186 -8.59 -9.86 -10.94
N SER A 187 -7.63 -9.16 -10.31
CA SER A 187 -7.84 -8.51 -9.01
C SER A 187 -8.90 -7.40 -9.10
N ARG A 188 -8.86 -6.58 -10.14
CA ARG A 188 -9.90 -5.57 -10.39
C ARG A 188 -11.26 -6.19 -10.66
N ALA A 189 -11.32 -7.27 -11.44
CA ALA A 189 -12.55 -8.03 -11.65
C ALA A 189 -13.08 -8.66 -10.35
N ALA A 190 -12.20 -9.06 -9.41
CA ALA A 190 -12.58 -9.51 -8.07
C ALA A 190 -13.21 -8.37 -7.26
N LEU A 191 -12.54 -7.22 -7.19
CA LEU A 191 -13.02 -6.03 -6.48
C LEU A 191 -14.36 -5.53 -7.02
N ALA A 192 -14.56 -5.55 -8.34
CA ALA A 192 -15.79 -5.08 -8.99
C ALA A 192 -17.06 -5.86 -8.59
N GLN A 193 -16.92 -7.05 -7.99
CA GLN A 193 -18.05 -7.88 -7.55
C GLN A 193 -18.78 -7.33 -6.33
N THR A 194 -18.17 -6.39 -5.59
CA THR A 194 -18.82 -5.75 -4.44
C THR A 194 -19.94 -4.80 -4.87
N ARG A 195 -21.02 -4.82 -4.09
CA ARG A 195 -22.15 -3.88 -4.20
C ARG A 195 -22.10 -2.76 -3.16
N GLN A 196 -20.96 -2.59 -2.50
CA GLN A 196 -20.72 -1.57 -1.48
C GLN A 196 -19.73 -0.52 -2.01
N PRO A 197 -19.71 0.68 -1.40
CA PRO A 197 -18.63 1.63 -1.64
C PRO A 197 -17.27 0.99 -1.33
N MET A 198 -16.30 1.14 -2.23
CA MET A 198 -14.98 0.55 -2.07
C MET A 198 -13.89 1.54 -2.45
N VAL A 199 -12.83 1.54 -1.66
CA VAL A 199 -11.59 2.29 -1.90
C VAL A 199 -10.41 1.33 -1.76
N CYS A 200 -9.39 1.46 -2.60
CA CYS A 200 -8.14 0.72 -2.47
C CYS A 200 -7.00 1.66 -2.11
N LEU A 201 -6.15 1.28 -1.16
CA LEU A 201 -4.95 2.02 -0.75
C LEU A 201 -3.74 1.09 -0.85
N ALA A 202 -2.66 1.58 -1.48
CA ALA A 202 -1.42 0.86 -1.62
C ALA A 202 -0.16 1.74 -1.46
N GLY A 203 1.00 1.11 -1.31
CA GLY A 203 2.33 1.75 -1.30
C GLY A 203 3.07 1.46 -2.61
N HIS A 204 4.32 1.01 -2.51
CA HIS A 204 5.16 0.40 -3.55
C HIS A 204 5.65 1.33 -4.66
N VAL A 205 4.77 2.18 -5.18
CA VAL A 205 5.09 3.01 -6.36
C VAL A 205 5.85 4.29 -6.02
N HIS A 206 6.02 4.59 -4.73
CA HIS A 206 6.69 5.80 -4.24
C HIS A 206 6.11 7.05 -4.90
N TRP A 207 4.78 7.14 -4.96
CA TRP A 207 4.10 8.28 -5.56
C TRP A 207 2.66 8.39 -5.09
N ASN A 208 2.25 9.61 -4.73
CA ASN A 208 0.84 9.93 -4.48
C ASN A 208 0.03 9.86 -5.78
N THR A 209 -0.92 8.93 -5.87
CA THR A 209 -1.81 8.84 -7.04
C THR A 209 -3.27 8.65 -6.63
N VAL A 210 -4.17 9.11 -7.50
CA VAL A 210 -5.62 8.84 -7.43
C VAL A 210 -6.05 8.37 -8.80
N THR A 211 -6.55 7.13 -8.88
CA THR A 211 -7.04 6.54 -10.14
C THR A 211 -8.39 5.89 -9.89
N SER A 212 -9.39 6.22 -10.70
CA SER A 212 -10.69 5.54 -10.66
C SER A 212 -10.73 4.44 -11.72
N VAL A 213 -11.06 3.22 -11.29
CA VAL A 213 -11.26 2.09 -12.20
C VAL A 213 -12.63 1.47 -11.90
N ASP A 214 -13.52 1.49 -12.90
CA ASP A 214 -14.87 0.95 -12.79
C ASP A 214 -15.65 1.45 -11.56
N GLY A 215 -15.51 2.75 -11.24
CA GLY A 215 -16.16 3.38 -10.10
C GLY A 215 -15.53 3.07 -8.72
N ILE A 216 -14.43 2.32 -8.66
CA ILE A 216 -13.62 2.11 -7.46
C ILE A 216 -12.44 3.09 -7.48
N THR A 217 -12.25 3.84 -6.40
CA THR A 217 -11.09 4.74 -6.26
C THR A 217 -9.90 3.99 -5.71
N HIS A 218 -8.78 4.03 -6.44
CA HIS A 218 -7.49 3.49 -6.04
C HIS A 218 -6.53 4.63 -5.71
N LEU A 219 -5.85 4.47 -4.59
CA LEU A 219 -4.90 5.41 -4.03
C LEU A 219 -3.55 4.72 -3.89
N THR A 220 -2.47 5.42 -4.17
CA THR A 220 -1.12 5.00 -3.76
C THR A 220 -0.48 6.10 -2.94
N GLN A 221 0.13 5.76 -1.81
CA GLN A 221 0.85 6.73 -0.99
C GLN A 221 2.33 6.82 -1.38
N GLN A 222 2.88 8.03 -1.32
CA GLN A 222 4.31 8.29 -1.42
C GLN A 222 5.09 7.61 -0.28
N SER A 223 6.33 7.24 -0.59
CA SER A 223 7.29 6.65 0.33
C SER A 223 7.78 7.68 1.36
N LEU A 224 8.04 7.20 2.58
CA LEU A 224 8.64 8.00 3.64
C LEU A 224 10.01 8.55 3.23
N THR A 225 10.83 7.74 2.55
CA THR A 225 12.25 8.03 2.28
C THR A 225 12.61 8.22 0.81
N GLU A 226 11.67 8.15 -0.11
CA GLU A 226 11.93 8.49 -1.51
C GLU A 226 12.43 9.93 -1.69
N SER A 227 13.26 10.18 -2.69
CA SER A 227 13.80 11.49 -3.00
C SER A 227 13.80 11.93 -4.47
N PHE A 228 13.32 11.10 -5.41
CA PHE A 228 13.33 11.44 -6.85
C PHE A 228 12.41 12.62 -7.21
N THR A 229 11.40 12.92 -6.39
CA THR A 229 10.47 14.05 -6.55
C THR A 229 10.93 15.31 -5.83
N THR A 230 11.88 15.19 -4.90
CA THR A 230 12.22 16.20 -3.89
C THR A 230 13.69 16.61 -3.96
N GLN A 231 14.32 16.48 -5.14
CA GLN A 231 15.69 16.90 -5.42
C GLN A 231 16.74 16.23 -4.51
N GLY A 232 16.55 14.95 -4.14
CA GLY A 232 17.52 14.17 -3.37
C GLY A 232 17.34 14.21 -1.85
N GLU A 233 16.39 15.02 -1.38
CA GLU A 233 15.94 15.03 0.02
C GLU A 233 14.87 13.96 0.27
N PRO A 234 14.81 13.28 1.43
CA PRO A 234 13.71 12.37 1.71
C PRO A 234 12.37 13.11 1.72
N ALA A 235 11.34 12.48 1.15
CA ALA A 235 10.00 13.04 1.05
C ALA A 235 9.37 13.26 2.43
N GLY A 236 9.69 12.41 3.41
CA GLY A 236 9.08 12.46 4.75
C GLY A 236 7.57 12.28 4.70
N ALA A 237 7.09 11.44 3.77
CA ALA A 237 5.67 11.30 3.52
C ALA A 237 4.99 10.33 4.51
N TYR A 238 3.95 10.82 5.15
CA TYR A 238 2.97 10.03 5.90
C TYR A 238 1.58 10.62 5.69
N GLY A 239 0.56 9.78 5.78
CA GLY A 239 -0.82 10.13 5.45
C GLY A 239 -1.76 10.16 6.65
N LEU A 240 -2.82 10.94 6.52
CA LEU A 240 -4.02 10.88 7.36
C LEU A 240 -5.23 10.69 6.46
N MET A 241 -6.00 9.64 6.72
CA MET A 241 -7.23 9.34 6.00
C MET A 241 -8.41 9.37 6.96
N GLU A 242 -9.45 10.12 6.61
CA GLU A 242 -10.72 10.14 7.33
C GLU A 242 -11.78 9.47 6.45
N LEU A 243 -12.34 8.37 6.96
CA LEU A 243 -13.38 7.60 6.32
C LEU A 243 -14.72 7.91 6.97
N SER A 244 -15.65 8.42 6.17
CA SER A 244 -17.04 8.67 6.52
C SER A 244 -17.90 8.40 5.28
N ASP A 245 -19.05 9.05 5.10
CA ASP A 245 -19.75 9.05 3.80
C ASP A 245 -18.86 9.65 2.69
N THR A 246 -17.96 10.56 3.08
CA THR A 246 -16.89 11.10 2.23
C THR A 246 -15.54 10.62 2.77
N VAL A 247 -14.64 10.30 1.85
CA VAL A 247 -13.23 10.02 2.14
C VAL A 247 -12.43 11.30 1.96
N PHE A 248 -11.67 11.66 2.99
CA PHE A 248 -10.63 12.68 2.92
C PHE A 248 -9.28 12.00 3.14
N TRP A 249 -8.32 12.24 2.26
CA TRP A 249 -6.97 11.71 2.40
C TRP A 249 -5.97 12.84 2.16
N GLN A 250 -5.07 13.04 3.12
CA GLN A 250 -3.99 14.01 3.08
C GLN A 250 -2.66 13.29 3.29
N VAL A 251 -1.66 13.67 2.50
CA VAL A 251 -0.27 13.24 2.64
C VAL A 251 0.57 14.47 2.99
N PHE A 252 1.37 14.33 4.04
CA PHE A 252 2.30 15.35 4.54
C PHE A 252 3.70 15.11 3.98
N GLY A 253 4.65 15.96 4.37
CA GLY A 253 6.04 15.91 3.90
C GLY A 253 6.31 16.89 2.77
N LYS A 254 7.36 16.61 1.99
CA LYS A 254 7.87 17.48 0.91
C LYS A 254 7.10 17.33 -0.40
N ASP A 255 6.26 16.31 -0.53
CA ASP A 255 5.28 16.13 -1.61
C ASP A 255 3.84 16.15 -1.07
N PRO A 256 3.36 17.30 -0.53
CA PRO A 256 2.05 17.35 0.06
C PRO A 256 0.95 17.11 -0.98
N PHE A 257 -0.06 16.34 -0.61
CA PHE A 257 -1.19 16.00 -1.47
C PHE A 257 -2.46 15.91 -0.63
N GLU A 258 -3.59 16.35 -1.16
CA GLU A 258 -4.89 16.11 -0.53
C GLU A 258 -5.98 15.83 -1.57
N VAL A 259 -6.93 14.96 -1.21
CA VAL A 259 -8.10 14.65 -2.03
C VAL A 259 -9.31 14.39 -1.16
N ARG A 260 -10.48 14.76 -1.67
CA ARG A 260 -11.79 14.47 -1.08
C ARG A 260 -12.72 13.88 -2.13
N PHE A 261 -13.38 12.77 -1.82
CA PHE A 261 -14.33 12.12 -2.72
C PHE A 261 -15.36 11.27 -1.97
N THR A 262 -16.51 11.03 -2.59
CA THR A 262 -17.55 10.14 -2.06
C THR A 262 -17.51 8.81 -2.82
N PRO A 263 -17.06 7.71 -2.21
CA PRO A 263 -16.99 6.42 -2.87
C PRO A 263 -18.39 5.92 -3.22
N GLN A 264 -18.53 5.34 -4.40
CA GLN A 264 -19.82 4.91 -4.93
C GLN A 264 -19.95 3.38 -4.91
N ASN A 265 -21.17 2.90 -4.77
CA ASN A 265 -21.48 1.47 -4.76
C ASN A 265 -21.84 0.90 -6.14
N HIS A 266 -22.01 1.75 -7.16
CA HIS A 266 -22.22 1.33 -8.53
C HIS A 266 -20.90 1.15 -9.30
N ARG A 267 -20.87 0.15 -10.18
CA ARG A 267 -19.87 0.01 -11.23
C ARG A 267 -20.29 0.80 -12.46
N TRP A 268 -19.34 1.17 -13.30
CA TRP A 268 -19.60 1.99 -14.48
C TRP A 268 -20.24 1.17 -15.59
N THR A 269 -20.89 1.87 -16.52
CA THR A 269 -21.37 1.23 -17.75
C THR A 269 -20.19 0.60 -18.50
N PRO A 270 -20.32 -0.66 -18.98
CA PRO A 270 -19.26 -1.31 -19.75
C PRO A 270 -18.79 -0.44 -20.93
N PRO A 271 -17.49 -0.50 -21.29
CA PRO A 271 -16.96 0.29 -22.38
C PRO A 271 -17.65 -0.06 -23.69
N LEU A 272 -17.81 0.96 -24.56
CA LEU A 272 -18.25 0.74 -25.94
C LEU A 272 -17.29 -0.25 -26.63
N GLY A 273 -17.82 -1.12 -27.48
CA GLY A 273 -17.00 -1.98 -28.32
C GLY A 273 -16.07 -1.18 -29.24
N PRO A 274 -15.06 -1.82 -29.86
CA PRO A 274 -14.15 -1.16 -30.79
C PRO A 274 -14.92 -0.39 -31.89
N PHE A 275 -14.51 0.85 -32.15
CA PHE A 275 -15.13 1.70 -33.18
C PHE A 275 -14.98 1.13 -34.60
N PHE A 276 -13.96 0.29 -34.81
CA PHE A 276 -13.69 -0.39 -36.07
C PHE A 276 -13.43 -1.87 -35.78
N GLN A 277 -13.99 -2.76 -36.57
CA GLN A 277 -13.57 -4.16 -36.59
C GLN A 277 -12.27 -4.24 -37.38
N GLU A 278 -11.23 -4.85 -36.81
CA GLU A 278 -10.04 -5.20 -37.57
C GLU A 278 -10.46 -6.15 -38.70
N GLY A 279 -10.26 -5.71 -39.95
CA GLY A 279 -10.57 -6.48 -41.16
C GLY A 279 -9.49 -7.49 -41.50
#